data_AF-A0A7H9B6P8-F1
#
_entry.id   AF-A0A7H9B6P8-F1
#
_cell.length_a   1.000
_cell.length_b   1.000
_cell.length_c   1.000
_cell.angle_alpha   90.00
_cell.angle_beta   90.00
_cell.angle_gamma   90.00
#
_symmetry.space_group_name_H-M   'P 1'
#
loop_
_entity.id
_entity.type
_entity.pdbx_description
1 polymer ?
#
loop_
_entity_poly.entity_id
_entity_poly.type
_entity_poly.pdbx_seq_one_letter_code
_entity_poly.pdbx_strand_id
1 'polypeptide(L)'
;MHELIDRPKSELSKEELEQLEEFEFKHGPLSLINDSMLTKTPVIISLRNNHKIIARVKAFDRHCNMVLENVKELWTEKKGKKIMNRERFISKLFLRGDSVIVILKAPVQ
;
A
#
# COMPACT_ATOMS: atom_id res chain seq x y z
N MET A 1 -25.71 4.97 1.76
CA MET A 1 -24.25 5.07 1.99
C MET A 1 -23.67 6.45 1.70
N HIS A 2 -24.14 7.19 0.68
CA HIS A 2 -23.72 8.59 0.49
C HIS A 2 -23.98 9.45 1.74
N GLU A 3 -25.12 9.24 2.40
CA GLU A 3 -25.47 9.92 3.66
C GLU A 3 -24.53 9.63 4.84
N LEU A 4 -23.73 8.57 4.80
CA LEU A 4 -22.76 8.26 5.87
C LEU A 4 -21.43 8.99 5.65
N ILE A 5 -21.09 9.31 4.39
CA ILE A 5 -19.82 9.97 4.02
C ILE A 5 -19.85 11.45 4.41
N ASP A 6 -21.01 12.10 4.25
CA ASP A 6 -21.19 13.52 4.49
C ASP A 6 -21.39 13.85 5.98
N ARG A 7 -21.64 12.84 6.82
CA ARG A 7 -21.79 13.00 8.28
C ARG A 7 -20.43 12.99 8.99
N PRO A 8 -20.26 13.76 10.08
CA PRO A 8 -19.02 13.75 10.84
C PRO A 8 -18.81 12.40 11.54
N LYS A 9 -17.58 11.85 11.45
CA LYS A 9 -17.18 10.56 12.05
C LYS A 9 -17.44 10.45 13.56
N SER A 10 -17.60 11.57 14.27
CA SER A 10 -17.92 11.63 15.71
C SER A 10 -19.37 11.25 16.05
N GLU A 11 -20.29 11.36 15.09
CA GLU A 11 -21.72 11.11 15.31
C GLU A 11 -22.17 9.70 14.91
N LEU A 12 -21.28 8.95 14.24
CA LEU A 12 -21.55 7.61 13.75
C LEU A 12 -21.38 6.57 14.86
N SER A 13 -22.25 5.56 14.85
CA SER A 13 -22.11 4.38 15.69
C SER A 13 -20.91 3.53 15.26
N LYS A 14 -20.46 2.61 16.12
CA LYS A 14 -19.33 1.72 15.79
C LYS A 14 -19.59 0.87 14.55
N GLU A 15 -20.81 0.37 14.39
CA GLU A 15 -21.20 -0.45 13.25
C GLU A 15 -21.20 0.36 11.95
N GLU A 16 -21.69 1.60 11.99
CA GLU A 16 -21.66 2.49 10.83
C GLU A 16 -20.24 2.91 10.45
N LEU A 17 -19.33 3.07 11.43
CA LEU A 17 -17.92 3.34 11.17
C LEU A 17 -17.23 2.18 10.45
N GLU A 18 -17.50 0.93 10.86
CA GLU A 18 -16.96 -0.25 10.19
C GLU A 18 -17.50 -0.39 8.75
N GLN A 19 -18.79 -0.15 8.56
CA GLN A 19 -19.40 -0.15 7.22
C GLN A 19 -18.82 0.95 6.33
N LEU A 20 -18.56 2.13 6.89
CA LEU A 20 -17.96 3.25 6.17
C LEU A 20 -16.51 2.94 5.78
N GLU A 21 -15.72 2.34 6.67
CA GLU A 21 -14.35 1.90 6.38
C GLU A 21 -14.32 0.83 5.28
N GLU A 22 -15.20 -0.18 5.35
CA GLU A 22 -15.31 -1.20 4.31
C GLU A 22 -15.73 -0.60 2.95
N PHE A 23 -16.62 0.40 2.98
CA PHE A 23 -17.03 1.12 1.78
C PHE A 23 -15.89 1.96 1.19
N GLU A 24 -15.17 2.72 2.02
CA GLU A 24 -13.98 3.51 1.63
C GLU A 24 -12.89 2.60 1.03
N PHE A 25 -12.71 1.37 1.53
CA PHE A 25 -11.78 0.40 0.96
C PHE A 25 -12.21 -0.18 -0.38
N LYS A 26 -13.51 -0.37 -0.62
CA LYS A 26 -14.01 -0.95 -1.87
C LYS A 26 -14.18 0.07 -2.98
N HIS A 27 -14.66 1.28 -2.67
CA HIS A 27 -15.03 2.29 -3.66
C HIS A 27 -14.15 3.55 -3.61
N GLY A 28 -13.27 3.68 -2.61
CA GLY A 28 -12.37 4.82 -2.47
C GLY A 28 -11.00 4.62 -3.12
N PRO A 29 -10.02 5.50 -2.83
CA PRO A 29 -8.69 5.44 -3.42
C PRO A 29 -7.89 4.19 -3.01
N LEU A 30 -8.21 3.59 -1.84
CA LEU A 30 -7.58 2.36 -1.36
C LEU A 30 -8.08 1.10 -2.10
N SER A 31 -9.12 1.23 -2.93
CA SER A 31 -9.61 0.14 -3.80
C SER A 31 -8.50 -0.43 -4.68
N LEU A 32 -7.56 0.39 -5.14
CA LEU A 32 -6.40 -0.06 -5.92
C LEU A 32 -5.59 -1.14 -5.18
N ILE A 33 -5.39 -0.95 -3.87
CA ILE A 33 -4.66 -1.87 -3.01
C ILE A 33 -5.51 -3.11 -2.74
N ASN A 34 -6.79 -2.91 -2.46
CA ASN A 34 -7.74 -4.00 -2.22
C ASN A 34 -7.83 -4.94 -3.44
N ASP A 35 -7.99 -4.37 -4.63
CA ASP A 35 -7.99 -5.10 -5.88
C ASP A 35 -6.70 -5.87 -6.08
N SER A 36 -5.56 -5.24 -5.79
CA SER A 36 -4.24 -5.87 -5.92
C SER A 36 -4.06 -7.05 -4.95
N MET A 37 -4.64 -6.96 -3.75
CA MET A 37 -4.66 -8.03 -2.75
C MET A 37 -5.53 -9.21 -3.22
N LEU A 38 -6.75 -8.93 -3.70
CA LEU A 38 -7.70 -9.93 -4.19
C LEU A 38 -7.19 -10.66 -5.44
N THR A 39 -6.70 -9.90 -6.42
CA THR A 39 -6.16 -10.42 -7.69
C THR A 39 -4.74 -10.98 -7.54
N LYS A 40 -4.12 -10.82 -6.36
CA LYS A 40 -2.73 -11.22 -6.05
C LYS A 40 -1.71 -10.63 -7.03
N THR A 41 -2.02 -9.48 -7.62
CA THR A 41 -1.13 -8.79 -8.56
C THR A 41 0.01 -8.12 -7.82
N PRO A 42 1.22 -8.13 -8.38
CA PRO A 42 2.33 -7.40 -7.78
C PRO A 42 2.06 -5.89 -7.81
N VAL A 43 2.51 -5.21 -6.76
CA VAL A 43 2.48 -3.76 -6.64
C VAL A 43 3.89 -3.21 -6.56
N ILE A 44 4.08 -2.01 -7.09
CA ILE A 44 5.32 -1.24 -6.98
C ILE A 44 5.05 -0.09 -6.00
N ILE A 45 5.83 -0.04 -4.93
CA ILE A 45 5.69 0.94 -3.84
C ILE A 45 6.94 1.80 -3.81
N SER A 46 6.77 3.13 -3.91
CA SER A 46 7.86 4.08 -3.74
C SER A 46 7.88 4.60 -2.32
N LEU A 47 9.02 4.44 -1.64
CA LEU A 47 9.21 4.87 -0.26
C LEU A 47 9.89 6.25 -0.15
N ARG A 48 9.75 6.87 1.02
CA ARG A 48 10.34 8.17 1.37
C ARG A 48 11.87 8.17 1.39
N ASN A 49 12.50 7.03 1.68
CA ASN A 49 13.95 6.86 1.62
C ASN A 49 14.48 6.67 0.19
N ASN A 50 13.64 6.89 -0.84
CA ASN A 50 13.97 6.69 -2.25
C ASN A 50 14.27 5.23 -2.63
N HIS A 51 13.81 4.28 -1.82
CA HIS A 51 13.81 2.86 -2.19
C HIS A 51 12.50 2.54 -2.91
N LYS A 52 12.54 1.57 -3.83
CA LYS A 52 11.35 1.02 -4.49
C LYS A 52 11.18 -0.43 -4.10
N ILE A 53 9.96 -0.79 -3.74
CA ILE A 53 9.60 -2.16 -3.37
C ILE A 53 8.68 -2.72 -4.44
N ILE A 54 8.97 -3.92 -4.90
CA ILE A 54 8.05 -4.74 -5.71
C ILE A 54 7.61 -5.88 -4.81
N ALA A 55 6.31 -6.01 -4.56
CA ALA A 55 5.80 -7.01 -3.63
C ALA A 55 4.36 -7.42 -3.95
N ARG A 56 3.88 -8.49 -3.31
CA ARG A 56 2.45 -8.83 -3.26
C ARG A 56 1.87 -8.44 -1.92
N VAL A 57 0.73 -7.76 -1.94
CA VAL A 57 0.02 -7.35 -0.73
C VAL A 57 -0.77 -8.54 -0.18
N LYS A 58 -0.63 -8.80 1.12
CA LYS A 58 -1.42 -9.81 1.84
C LYS A 58 -2.50 -9.21 2.72
N ALA A 59 -2.21 -8.07 3.34
CA ALA A 59 -3.14 -7.31 4.14
C ALA A 59 -2.73 -5.83 4.10
N PHE A 60 -3.68 -4.94 4.30
CA PHE A 60 -3.45 -3.51 4.46
C PHE A 60 -4.44 -2.93 5.49
N ASP A 61 -4.19 -1.71 5.94
CA ASP A 61 -5.10 -0.97 6.82
C ASP A 61 -5.36 0.46 6.33
N ARG A 62 -6.21 1.20 7.07
CA ARG A 62 -6.54 2.61 6.80
C ARG A 62 -5.36 3.58 6.82
N HIS A 63 -4.25 3.23 7.47
CA HIS A 63 -3.03 4.04 7.52
C HIS A 63 -2.07 3.70 6.38
N CYS A 64 -2.47 2.85 5.44
CA CYS A 64 -1.60 2.27 4.42
C CYS A 64 -0.43 1.46 5.02
N ASN A 65 -0.56 0.94 6.24
CA ASN A 65 0.35 -0.11 6.69
C ASN A 65 0.03 -1.37 5.89
N MET A 66 1.05 -2.14 5.51
CA MET A 66 0.89 -3.28 4.63
C MET A 66 1.69 -4.47 5.10
N VAL A 67 1.10 -5.65 5.02
CA VAL A 67 1.80 -6.93 5.11
C VAL A 67 2.10 -7.38 3.69
N LEU A 68 3.38 -7.52 3.38
CA LEU A 68 3.89 -7.83 2.06
C LEU A 68 4.58 -9.20 2.05
N GLU A 69 4.44 -9.93 0.94
CA GLU A 69 5.15 -11.16 0.67
C GLU A 69 5.92 -11.11 -0.65
N ASN A 70 6.99 -11.90 -0.73
CA ASN A 70 7.91 -11.97 -1.88
C ASN A 70 8.42 -10.58 -2.27
N VAL A 71 8.96 -9.87 -1.28
CA VAL A 71 9.34 -8.47 -1.39
C VAL A 71 10.72 -8.38 -2.04
N LYS A 72 10.79 -7.64 -3.15
CA LYS A 72 12.03 -7.23 -3.78
C LYS A 72 12.22 -5.74 -3.57
N GLU A 73 13.20 -5.38 -2.75
CA GLU A 73 13.57 -3.99 -2.51
C GLU A 73 14.72 -3.60 -3.45
N LEU A 74 14.60 -2.43 -4.07
CA LEU A 74 15.51 -1.88 -5.06
C LEU A 74 15.92 -0.48 -4.59
N TRP A 75 17.23 -0.23 -4.54
CA TRP A 75 17.76 1.11 -4.26
C TRP A 75 19.07 1.34 -5.00
N THR A 76 19.42 2.61 -5.11
CA THR A 76 20.64 3.03 -5.79
C THR A 76 21.53 3.75 -4.78
N GLU A 77 22.73 3.23 -4.57
CA GLU A 77 23.76 3.88 -3.77
C GLU A 77 24.68 4.69 -4.66
N LYS A 78 24.88 5.97 -4.33
CA LYS A 78 25.85 6.84 -4.99
C LYS A 78 27.07 7.00 -4.09
N LYS A 79 28.19 6.39 -4.48
CA LYS A 79 29.50 6.62 -3.86
C LYS A 79 30.37 7.41 -4.82
N GLY A 80 30.42 8.73 -4.62
CA GLY A 80 31.11 9.66 -5.53
C GLY A 80 30.47 9.68 -6.92
N LYS A 81 31.26 9.39 -7.96
CA LYS A 81 30.78 9.29 -9.36
C LYS A 81 30.19 7.93 -9.72
N LYS A 82 30.37 6.89 -8.87
CA LYS A 82 29.86 5.55 -9.16
C LYS A 82 28.44 5.40 -8.62
N ILE A 83 27.53 5.05 -9.51
CA ILE A 83 26.14 4.70 -9.22
C ILE A 83 26.08 3.17 -9.18
N MET A 84 25.68 2.62 -8.03
CA MET A 84 25.52 1.18 -7.86
C MET A 84 24.06 0.86 -7.55
N ASN A 85 23.46 0.01 -8.37
CA ASN A 85 22.13 -0.52 -8.10
C ASN A 85 22.26 -1.73 -7.17
N ARG A 86 21.49 -1.72 -6.09
CA ARG A 86 21.41 -2.82 -5.13
C ARG A 86 19.98 -3.33 -5.05
N GLU A 87 19.89 -4.62 -4.79
CA GLU A 87 18.62 -5.28 -4.55
C GLU A 87 18.70 -6.22 -3.35
N ARG A 88 17.58 -6.37 -2.67
CA ARG A 88 17.41 -7.30 -1.56
C ARG A 88 16.08 -8.03 -1.70
N PHE A 89 16.08 -9.32 -1.38
CA PHE A 89 14.86 -10.11 -1.28
C PHE A 89 14.49 -10.35 0.18
N ILE A 90 13.22 -10.20 0.50
CA ILE A 90 12.65 -10.45 1.82
C ILE A 90 11.37 -11.27 1.64
N SER A 91 11.29 -12.43 2.29
CA SER A 91 10.13 -13.33 2.11
C SER A 91 8.82 -12.73 2.63
N LYS A 92 8.86 -12.10 3.81
CA LYS A 92 7.72 -11.44 4.48
C LYS A 92 8.19 -10.13 5.09
N LEU A 93 7.46 -9.04 4.87
CA LEU A 93 7.78 -7.72 5.39
C LEU A 93 6.51 -7.04 5.91
N PHE A 94 6.59 -6.44 7.09
CA PHE A 94 5.63 -5.45 7.53
C PHE A 94 6.12 -4.06 7.16
N LEU A 95 5.33 -3.32 6.40
CA LEU A 95 5.64 -1.97 5.95
C LEU A 95 4.71 -0.97 6.64
N ARG A 96 5.29 0.07 7.22
CA ARG A 96 4.54 1.19 7.82
C ARG A 96 4.14 2.20 6.74
N GLY A 97 2.91 2.68 6.80
CA GLY A 97 2.31 3.50 5.73
C GLY A 97 2.80 4.96 5.66
N ASP A 98 3.37 5.48 6.74
CA ASP A 98 4.00 6.82 6.79
C ASP A 98 5.18 6.99 5.82
N SER A 99 5.82 5.87 5.49
CA SER A 99 6.98 5.79 4.60
C SER A 99 6.59 5.67 3.13
N VAL A 100 5.32 5.37 2.83
CA VAL A 100 4.82 5.20 1.46
C VAL A 100 4.52 6.55 0.84
N ILE A 101 4.95 6.76 -0.41
CA ILE A 101 4.62 7.96 -1.19
C ILE A 101 3.61 7.62 -2.29
N VAL A 102 3.91 6.61 -3.10
CA VAL A 102 3.07 6.21 -4.25
C VAL A 102 3.03 4.69 -4.33
N ILE A 103 1.83 4.17 -4.63
CA ILE A 103 1.60 2.76 -4.92
C ILE A 103 1.08 2.66 -6.35
N LEU A 104 1.68 1.77 -7.13
CA LEU A 104 1.28 1.45 -8.50
C LEU A 104 0.94 -0.03 -8.58
N LYS A 105 -0.26 -0.35 -9.08
CA LYS A 105 -0.63 -1.71 -9.45
C LYS A 105 0.05 -2.04 -10.77
N ALA A 106 0.89 -3.08 -10.79
CA ALA A 106 1.56 -3.46 -12.02
C ALA A 106 0.54 -3.94 -13.05
N PRO A 107 0.64 -3.52 -14.32
CA PRO A 107 -0.20 -4.07 -15.37
C PRO A 107 0.15 -5.56 -15.55
N VAL A 108 -0.86 -6.41 -15.43
CA VAL A 108 -0.75 -7.81 -15.81
C VAL A 108 -1.10 -7.85 -17.29
N GLN A 109 -0.14 -8.24 -18.13
CA GLN A 109 -0.41 -8.60 -19.53
C GLN A 109 -1.25 -9.88 -19.60
#